data_AF-A0A366IIY1-F1
#
_entry.id   AF-A0A366IIY1-F1
#
_cell.length_a   1.000
_cell.length_b   1.000
_cell.length_c   1.000
_cell.angle_alpha   90.00
_cell.angle_beta   90.00
_cell.angle_gamma   90.00
#
_symmetry.space_group_name_H-M   'P 1'
#
loop_
_entity.id
_entity.type
_entity.pdbx_description
1 polymer ?
#
loop_
_entity_poly.entity_id
_entity_poly.type
_entity_poly.pdbx_seq_one_letter_code
_entity_poly.pdbx_strand_id
1 'polypeptide(L)'
;MLLIECPNCGPRDETEFHYGGQAHVPYPEDPYALTDKEWAEYLFYRDNTRGLYAERWSHSLGCRKWFNAVRDTVTYEITTVYPMGQPCPVDLRTGERIRTDADPDAEATAGSADSAGSASAQSADTTSESEVGR
;
A
#
# COMPACT_ATOMS: atom_id res chain seq x y z
N MET A 1 -22.03 -11.89 5.84
CA MET A 1 -20.85 -12.56 6.38
C MET A 1 -19.66 -12.03 5.60
N LEU A 2 -18.91 -11.09 6.19
CA LEU A 2 -17.68 -10.59 5.59
C LEU A 2 -16.61 -11.68 5.63
N LEU A 3 -15.77 -11.69 4.60
CA LEU A 3 -14.58 -12.53 4.53
C LEU A 3 -13.37 -11.65 4.84
N ILE A 4 -12.77 -11.85 6.01
CA ILE A 4 -11.66 -11.02 6.51
C ILE A 4 -10.35 -11.80 6.34
N GLU A 5 -9.38 -11.20 5.66
CA GLU A 5 -8.08 -11.82 5.40
C GLU A 5 -7.13 -11.65 6.59
N CYS A 6 -7.12 -12.61 7.52
CA CYS A 6 -6.18 -12.58 8.64
C CYS A 6 -4.73 -12.71 8.11
N PRO A 7 -3.80 -11.79 8.44
CA PRO A 7 -2.42 -11.85 7.95
C PRO A 7 -1.65 -13.13 8.32
N ASN A 8 -2.15 -13.88 9.30
CA ASN A 8 -1.53 -15.10 9.81
C ASN A 8 -2.29 -16.38 9.43
N CYS A 9 -3.59 -16.28 9.12
CA CYS A 9 -4.48 -17.43 8.98
C CYS A 9 -5.24 -17.48 7.64
N GLY A 10 -5.07 -16.45 6.80
CA GLY A 10 -5.77 -16.29 5.54
C GLY A 10 -7.24 -15.84 5.71
N PRO A 11 -8.04 -15.96 4.65
CA PRO A 11 -9.45 -15.57 4.64
C PRO A 11 -10.28 -16.40 5.63
N ARG A 12 -11.09 -15.73 6.46
CA ARG A 12 -11.99 -16.34 7.45
C ARG A 12 -13.28 -15.54 7.59
N ASP A 13 -14.34 -16.18 8.09
CA ASP A 13 -15.62 -15.52 8.35
C ASP A 13 -15.52 -14.50 9.48
N GLU A 14 -16.24 -13.38 9.36
CA GLU A 14 -16.26 -12.27 10.34
C GLU A 14 -16.58 -12.69 11.77
N THR A 15 -17.34 -13.79 11.95
CA THR A 15 -17.73 -14.32 13.26
C THR A 15 -16.55 -14.91 14.04
N GLU A 16 -15.42 -15.19 13.38
CA GLU A 16 -14.17 -15.57 14.03
C GLU A 16 -13.43 -14.39 14.66
N PHE A 17 -13.86 -13.16 14.39
CA PHE A 17 -13.14 -11.94 14.77
C PHE A 17 -13.91 -11.08 15.78
N HIS A 18 -13.14 -10.34 16.56
CA HIS A 18 -13.63 -9.28 17.41
C HIS A 18 -13.28 -7.91 16.80
N TYR A 19 -14.28 -7.03 16.72
CA TYR A 19 -14.12 -5.68 16.21
C TYR A 19 -13.51 -4.75 17.26
N GLY A 20 -12.49 -3.97 16.87
CA GLY A 20 -11.76 -3.07 17.77
C GLY A 20 -11.93 -1.58 17.54
N GLY A 21 -12.84 -1.18 16.64
CA GLY A 21 -13.05 0.22 16.29
C GLY A 21 -11.87 0.85 15.54
N GLN A 22 -11.73 2.17 15.65
CA GLN A 22 -10.72 2.97 14.95
C GLN A 22 -9.30 2.43 15.12
N ALA A 23 -8.56 2.37 14.03
CA ALA A 23 -7.10 2.17 14.04
C ALA A 23 -6.36 3.45 14.44
N HIS A 24 -5.08 3.31 14.78
CA HIS A 24 -4.16 4.45 14.98
C HIS A 24 -4.53 5.45 16.07
N VAL A 25 -5.27 5.02 17.09
CA VAL A 25 -5.46 5.78 18.32
C VAL A 25 -4.53 5.21 19.41
N PRO A 26 -3.29 5.72 19.54
CA PRO A 26 -2.35 5.23 20.54
C PRO A 26 -2.79 5.64 21.95
N TYR A 27 -2.37 4.86 22.94
CA TYR A 27 -2.45 5.29 24.34
C TYR A 27 -1.55 6.52 24.55
N PRO A 28 -2.00 7.58 25.25
CA PRO A 28 -1.15 8.72 25.54
C PRO A 28 0.10 8.33 26.31
N GLU A 29 1.27 8.84 25.91
CA GLU A 29 2.55 8.49 26.56
C GLU A 29 2.59 8.90 28.03
N ASP A 30 2.05 10.08 28.35
CA ASP A 30 1.83 10.55 29.72
C ASP A 30 0.38 11.04 29.92
N PRO A 31 -0.51 10.16 30.42
CA PRO A 31 -1.91 10.53 30.70
C PRO A 31 -2.07 11.63 31.76
N TYR A 32 -1.10 11.80 32.67
CA TYR A 32 -1.20 12.79 33.74
C TYR A 32 -0.88 14.21 33.28
N ALA A 33 -0.23 14.34 32.13
CA ALA A 33 0.02 15.64 31.49
C ALA A 33 -1.20 16.18 30.72
N LEU A 34 -2.21 15.34 30.48
CA LEU A 34 -3.41 15.73 29.73
C LEU A 34 -4.40 16.51 30.59
N THR A 35 -5.11 17.43 29.96
CA THR A 35 -6.31 18.03 30.54
C THR A 35 -7.46 17.00 30.58
N ASP A 36 -8.44 17.20 31.46
CA ASP A 36 -9.65 16.36 31.52
C ASP A 36 -10.36 16.24 30.16
N LYS A 37 -10.31 17.31 29.34
CA LYS A 37 -10.89 17.32 28.00
C LYS A 37 -10.15 16.37 27.07
N GLU A 38 -8.82 16.48 26.99
CA GLU A 38 -7.99 15.62 26.12
C GLU A 38 -8.08 14.15 26.58
N TRP A 39 -8.15 13.92 27.88
CA TRP A 39 -8.37 12.58 28.42
C TRP A 39 -9.75 12.03 28.07
N ALA A 40 -10.80 12.85 28.15
CA ALA A 40 -12.14 12.46 27.72
C ALA A 40 -12.20 12.16 26.20
N GLU A 41 -11.49 12.93 25.38
CA GLU A 41 -11.34 12.64 23.94
C GLU A 41 -10.70 11.27 23.73
N TYR A 42 -9.59 10.97 24.43
CA TYR A 42 -8.97 9.65 24.36
C TYR A 42 -9.89 8.51 24.85
N LEU A 43 -10.66 8.71 25.92
CA LEU A 43 -11.52 7.67 26.47
C LEU A 43 -12.77 7.40 25.64
N PHE A 44 -13.40 8.45 25.11
CA PHE A 44 -14.77 8.37 24.61
C PHE A 44 -14.95 8.73 23.13
N TYR A 45 -13.98 9.40 22.51
CA TYR A 45 -14.13 9.90 21.14
C TYR A 45 -13.36 9.05 20.14
N ARG A 46 -14.06 8.57 19.12
CA ARG A 46 -13.47 7.90 17.95
C ARG A 46 -14.16 8.41 16.70
N ASP A 47 -13.43 8.40 15.59
CA ASP A 47 -14.01 8.73 14.30
C ASP A 47 -15.04 7.68 13.91
N ASN A 48 -16.13 8.12 13.27
CA ASN A 48 -17.19 7.27 12.75
C ASN A 48 -17.42 7.60 11.27
N THR A 49 -16.38 7.43 10.46
CA THR A 49 -16.36 7.83 9.06
C THR A 49 -17.36 7.02 8.24
N ARG A 50 -18.15 7.71 7.41
CA ARG A 50 -18.93 7.10 6.32
C ARG A 50 -18.06 7.00 5.08
N GLY A 51 -17.72 5.79 4.65
CA GLY A 51 -16.80 5.53 3.55
C GLY A 51 -15.59 4.74 4.04
N LEU A 52 -14.43 4.91 3.39
CA LEU A 52 -13.21 4.21 3.78
C LEU A 52 -12.77 4.57 5.21
N TYR A 53 -12.60 3.54 6.03
CA TYR A 53 -12.30 3.67 7.44
C TYR A 53 -11.19 2.70 7.84
N ALA A 54 -10.16 3.24 8.48
CA ALA A 54 -9.11 2.43 9.07
C ALA A 54 -9.55 1.93 10.45
N GLU A 55 -9.69 0.62 10.58
CA GLU A 55 -10.23 -0.07 11.75
C GLU A 55 -9.34 -1.23 12.20
N ARG A 56 -9.60 -1.75 13.40
CA ARG A 56 -8.85 -2.85 14.01
C ARG A 56 -9.72 -4.10 14.14
N TRP A 57 -9.08 -5.24 13.92
CA TRP A 57 -9.68 -6.55 14.12
C TRP A 57 -8.75 -7.46 14.91
N SER A 58 -9.34 -8.31 15.74
CA SER A 58 -8.64 -9.39 16.46
C SER A 58 -9.20 -10.73 16.01
N HIS A 59 -8.34 -11.65 15.56
CA HIS A 59 -8.77 -13.01 15.19
C HIS A 59 -9.00 -13.87 16.45
N SER A 60 -10.04 -13.54 17.20
CA SER A 60 -10.30 -14.05 18.56
C SER A 60 -10.51 -15.56 18.61
N LEU A 61 -11.10 -16.16 17.57
CA LEU A 61 -11.29 -17.61 17.46
C LEU A 61 -10.16 -18.35 16.70
N GLY A 62 -9.11 -17.62 16.29
CA GLY A 62 -7.95 -18.17 15.56
C GLY A 62 -6.62 -17.83 16.23
N CYS A 63 -5.77 -17.06 15.55
CA CYS A 63 -4.41 -16.76 16.05
C CYS A 63 -4.38 -15.77 17.23
N ARG A 64 -5.51 -15.13 17.57
CA ARG A 64 -5.66 -14.12 18.63
C ARG A 64 -4.78 -12.89 18.45
N LYS A 65 -4.29 -12.64 17.23
CA LYS A 65 -3.51 -11.45 16.89
C LYS A 65 -4.43 -10.33 16.45
N TRP A 66 -4.02 -9.11 16.81
CA TRP A 66 -4.59 -7.87 16.30
C TRP A 66 -3.94 -7.50 14.96
N PHE A 67 -4.72 -6.87 14.09
CA PHE A 67 -4.27 -6.26 12.85
C PHE A 67 -5.21 -5.11 12.47
N ASN A 68 -4.80 -4.33 11.47
CA ASN A 68 -5.60 -3.23 10.93
C ASN A 68 -6.20 -3.62 9.58
N ALA A 69 -7.37 -3.06 9.27
CA ALA A 69 -8.00 -3.16 7.96
C ALA A 69 -8.51 -1.77 7.52
N VAL A 70 -8.62 -1.57 6.21
CA VAL A 70 -9.40 -0.48 5.64
C VAL A 70 -10.63 -1.08 5.00
N ARG A 71 -11.79 -0.60 5.44
CA ARG A 71 -13.09 -1.06 4.96
C ARG A 71 -13.95 0.14 4.61
N ASP A 72 -14.70 0.04 3.52
CA ASP A 72 -15.78 0.98 3.27
C ASP A 72 -16.96 0.68 4.21
N THR A 73 -17.30 1.61 5.10
CA THR A 73 -18.36 1.41 6.11
C THR A 73 -19.78 1.46 5.54
N VAL A 74 -19.94 1.76 4.25
CA VAL A 74 -21.21 1.74 3.52
C VAL A 74 -21.39 0.43 2.75
N THR A 75 -20.39 0.00 1.99
CA THR A 75 -20.45 -1.22 1.16
C THR A 75 -19.96 -2.48 1.87
N TYR A 76 -19.18 -2.28 2.93
CA TYR A 76 -18.45 -3.30 3.69
C TYR A 76 -17.31 -3.98 2.92
N GLU A 77 -16.91 -3.45 1.78
CA GLU A 77 -15.73 -3.92 1.07
C GLU A 77 -14.45 -3.63 1.87
N ILE A 78 -13.66 -4.68 2.14
CA ILE A 78 -12.33 -4.56 2.76
C ILE A 78 -11.33 -4.37 1.63
N THR A 79 -10.75 -3.18 1.54
CA THR A 79 -9.83 -2.81 0.46
C THR A 79 -8.38 -3.15 0.80
N THR A 80 -8.02 -3.21 2.08
CA THR A 80 -6.65 -3.49 2.52
C THR A 80 -6.60 -4.07 3.93
N VAL A 81 -5.70 -5.02 4.16
CA VAL A 81 -5.33 -5.52 5.49
C VAL A 81 -3.83 -5.31 5.71
N TYR A 82 -3.44 -4.90 6.91
CA TYR A 82 -2.04 -4.61 7.24
C TYR A 82 -1.71 -4.85 8.73
N PRO A 83 -0.44 -5.10 9.06
CA PRO A 83 -0.03 -5.41 10.44
C PRO A 83 -0.26 -4.25 11.42
N MET A 84 -0.34 -4.58 12.72
CA MET A 84 -0.28 -3.59 13.80
C MET A 84 1.04 -2.82 13.77
N GLY A 85 1.00 -1.54 14.14
CA GLY A 85 2.17 -0.66 14.20
C GLY A 85 2.65 -0.13 12.84
N GLN A 86 2.11 -0.65 11.73
CA GLN A 86 2.36 -0.09 10.41
C GLN A 86 1.43 1.09 10.14
N PRO A 87 1.90 2.14 9.43
CA PRO A 87 1.04 3.24 9.01
C PRO A 87 -0.06 2.74 8.06
N CYS A 88 -1.15 3.50 7.95
CA CYS A 88 -2.18 3.19 6.97
C CYS A 88 -1.59 3.32 5.54
N PRO A 89 -1.65 2.27 4.71
CA PRO A 89 -1.02 2.28 3.39
C PRO A 89 -1.88 2.94 2.29
N VAL A 90 -3.05 3.48 2.63
CA VAL A 90 -4.01 4.06 1.68
C VAL A 90 -4.51 5.41 2.16
N ASP A 91 -4.79 6.33 1.22
CA ASP A 91 -5.48 7.59 1.53
C ASP A 91 -6.97 7.29 1.71
N LEU A 92 -7.48 7.48 2.92
CA LEU A 92 -8.88 7.19 3.27
C LEU A 92 -9.91 8.09 2.56
N ARG A 93 -9.47 9.13 1.83
CA ARG A 93 -10.36 10.00 1.05
C ARG A 93 -10.51 9.52 -0.39
N THR A 94 -9.46 8.94 -0.98
CA THR A 94 -9.43 8.55 -2.40
C THR A 94 -9.40 7.03 -2.60
N GLY A 95 -8.97 6.27 -1.60
CA GLY A 95 -8.75 4.82 -1.69
C GLY A 95 -7.45 4.42 -2.39
N GLU A 96 -6.62 5.38 -2.79
CA GLU A 96 -5.37 5.12 -3.48
C GLU A 96 -4.27 4.70 -2.50
N ARG A 97 -3.37 3.81 -2.94
CA ARG A 97 -2.17 3.46 -2.16
C ARG A 97 -1.25 4.66 -2.01
N ILE A 98 -0.80 4.91 -0.79
CA ILE A 98 0.23 5.90 -0.49
C ILE A 98 1.57 5.30 -0.89
N ARG A 99 2.21 5.85 -1.92
CA ARG A 99 3.58 5.48 -2.29
C ARG A 99 4.54 5.99 -1.22
N THR A 100 5.45 5.15 -0.79
CA THR A 100 6.54 5.56 0.12
C THR A 100 7.88 5.38 -0.57
N ASP A 101 8.88 6.16 -0.16
CA ASP A 101 10.24 6.08 -0.72
C ASP A 101 10.92 4.71 -0.46
N ALA A 102 10.28 3.84 0.33
CA ALA A 102 10.71 2.48 0.62
C ALA A 102 10.06 1.41 -0.29
N ASP A 103 9.23 1.79 -1.26
CA ASP A 103 8.64 0.84 -2.22
C ASP A 103 9.72 0.33 -3.21
N PRO A 104 9.95 -0.99 -3.31
CA PRO A 104 10.98 -1.56 -4.19
C PRO A 104 10.66 -1.42 -5.69
N ASP A 105 9.42 -1.06 -6.04
CA ASP A 105 8.96 -0.88 -7.43
C ASP A 105 9.17 0.56 -7.97
N ALA A 106 9.83 1.45 -7.21
CA ALA A 106 10.03 2.85 -7.60
C ALA A 106 11.02 3.06 -8.76
N GLU A 107 11.86 2.07 -9.11
CA GLU A 107 12.80 2.14 -10.24
C GLU A 107 12.36 1.27 -11.42
N ALA A 108 11.24 1.60 -12.08
CA ALA A 108 10.91 0.98 -13.37
C ALA A 108 10.17 1.91 -14.35
N THR A 109 10.41 3.22 -14.32
CA THR A 109 9.96 4.11 -15.42
C THR A 109 10.94 5.27 -15.67
N ALA A 110 12.21 4.97 -15.94
CA ALA A 110 13.08 5.91 -16.67
C ALA A 110 13.14 5.46 -18.13
N GLY A 111 12.51 6.25 -19.00
CA GLY A 111 12.27 5.92 -20.40
C GLY A 111 13.53 5.62 -21.21
N SER A 112 13.42 4.60 -22.05
CA SER A 112 14.28 4.39 -23.20
C SER A 112 14.11 5.55 -24.18
N ALA A 113 15.04 6.51 -24.14
CA ALA A 113 15.23 7.44 -25.24
C ALA A 113 16.00 6.70 -26.35
N ASP A 114 15.27 6.26 -27.37
CA ASP A 114 15.81 5.77 -28.63
C ASP A 114 16.78 6.80 -29.23
N SER A 115 18.04 6.40 -29.39
CA SER A 115 19.03 7.14 -30.20
C SER A 115 19.16 6.47 -31.57
N ALA A 116 18.21 6.77 -32.46
CA ALA A 116 18.34 6.50 -33.89
C ALA A 116 18.95 7.74 -34.58
N GLY A 117 20.28 7.81 -34.60
CA GLY A 117 21.07 8.78 -35.36
C GLY A 117 21.71 8.13 -36.59
N SER A 118 21.01 8.22 -37.71
CA SER A 118 21.47 7.84 -39.06
C SER A 118 22.65 8.71 -39.54
N ALA A 119 23.67 8.09 -40.14
CA ALA A 119 24.13 8.41 -41.51
C ALA A 119 25.48 7.74 -41.83
N SER A 120 25.52 6.93 -42.89
CA SER A 120 26.41 7.12 -44.05
C SER A 120 26.35 5.92 -44.99
N ALA A 121 25.65 6.10 -46.11
CA ALA A 121 25.86 5.33 -47.32
C ALA A 121 26.36 6.30 -48.39
N GLN A 122 27.48 5.98 -49.02
CA GLN A 122 27.72 6.33 -50.42
C GLN A 122 28.81 5.43 -51.00
N SER A 123 28.38 4.67 -51.99
CA SER A 123 29.13 3.84 -52.93
C SER A 123 29.88 4.69 -53.96
N ALA A 124 31.04 4.22 -54.40
CA ALA A 124 31.46 4.40 -55.79
C ALA A 124 32.34 3.22 -56.23
N ASP A 125 31.84 2.58 -57.26
CA ASP A 125 32.41 1.54 -58.12
C ASP A 125 33.51 2.13 -59.01
N THR A 126 34.61 1.39 -59.27
CA THR A 126 35.35 1.43 -60.55
C THR A 126 36.17 0.15 -60.71
N THR A 127 35.95 -0.50 -61.85
CA THR A 127 36.61 -1.70 -62.39
C THR A 127 37.85 -1.34 -63.21
N SER A 128 38.94 -2.13 -63.14
CA SER A 128 39.88 -2.49 -64.24
C SER A 128 41.06 -3.30 -63.67
N GLU A 129 41.17 -4.61 -63.91
CA GLU A 129 41.89 -5.28 -65.02
C GLU A 129 43.44 -5.38 -64.88
N SER A 130 43.89 -6.65 -64.88
CA SER A 130 45.06 -7.26 -65.55
C SER A 130 46.52 -6.88 -65.19
N GLU A 131 47.29 -7.92 -64.81
CA GLU A 131 48.58 -8.39 -65.35
C GLU A 131 49.60 -8.84 -64.26
N VAL A 132 49.90 -10.15 -64.16
CA VAL A 132 51.08 -10.88 -64.70
C VAL A 132 52.26 -11.00 -63.72
N GLY A 133 52.43 -12.24 -63.21
CA GLY A 133 53.68 -13.02 -63.12
C GLY A 133 54.97 -12.41 -62.55
N ARG A 134 55.41 -12.92 -61.40
CA ARG A 134 56.54 -13.87 -61.25
C ARG A 134 56.70 -14.32 -59.80
#